data_AF-A0A1Y6BV58-F1
#
_entry.id   AF-A0A1Y6BV58-F1
#
_cell.length_a   1.000
_cell.length_b   1.000
_cell.length_c   1.000
_cell.angle_alpha   90.00
_cell.angle_beta   90.00
_cell.angle_gamma   90.00
#
_symmetry.space_group_name_H-M   'P 1'
#
loop_
_entity.id
_entity.type
_entity.pdbx_description
1 polymer ?
#
loop_
_entity_poly.entity_id
_entity_poly.type
_entity_poly.pdbx_seq_one_letter_code
_entity_poly.pdbx_strand_id
1 'polypeptide(L)'
;MNARQEPYLEAEGAAATAAGCRAVEIGGERWVLGLEWRTSDPKIMAQRMRELARQGYQYALRRRSFAANAGFARMAGADRAAPEERPLAGLPSAAAALADRFAGDRTWCAVLRLDAAVWCLAVSRDAVVQDEVVRLPDLPDWWREHGSSVRWSWLVLDGRLDRDLFGLDEELASHCLEAGPDWLVTELGRLEPADRLSALGGPRRRLPGKAVAAVAAVAAVAAAAVLLLPGEPPPPAPRPVRTVAPAPAKPIVVGPPEWAGQVEAPRYLQACEAAVDGRALALPGWKLEEARCSGPLLTYRYRRAGGSLTLALALLSAPGQRSAGVRGAAGAAAAAGGAGGGGGDKVDIQDRGEQLELTRRVLPVVGRQRDAARPRESALELASKLWARAQELDQPLDLSAVQRTPAPSERKPGPPSVAYVTLSAVSRFWPETWAQLFAGVPGLVVQEARLAGGQWNYKGRIYVLD
;
A
#
# COMPACT_ATOMS: atom_id res chain seq x y z
N MET A 1 32.91 -10.20 -40.73
CA MET A 1 31.79 -9.24 -40.89
C MET A 1 32.01 -8.16 -39.85
N ASN A 2 32.56 -7.01 -40.26
CA ASN A 2 32.91 -5.91 -39.36
C ASN A 2 31.68 -5.03 -39.16
N ALA A 3 31.08 -5.07 -37.97
CA ALA A 3 30.08 -4.10 -37.58
C ALA A 3 30.77 -2.73 -37.49
N ARG A 4 30.37 -1.81 -38.37
CA ARG A 4 30.79 -0.41 -38.33
C ARG A 4 30.24 0.21 -37.05
N GLN A 5 31.11 0.48 -36.08
CA GLN A 5 30.85 1.48 -35.06
C GLN A 5 30.76 2.82 -35.77
N GLU A 6 29.56 3.41 -35.81
CA GLU A 6 29.39 4.79 -36.25
C GLU A 6 30.10 5.73 -35.26
N PRO A 7 30.85 6.73 -35.75
CA PRO A 7 31.50 7.69 -34.87
C PRO A 7 30.43 8.53 -34.18
N TYR A 8 30.42 8.45 -32.85
CA TYR A 8 29.66 9.29 -31.94
C TYR A 8 30.06 10.75 -32.20
N LEU A 9 29.24 11.48 -32.96
CA LEU A 9 29.42 12.90 -33.21
C LEU A 9 29.31 13.66 -31.89
N GLU A 10 30.41 14.28 -31.49
CA GLU A 10 30.48 15.28 -30.43
C GLU A 10 29.54 16.45 -30.81
N ALA A 11 28.29 16.37 -30.38
CA ALA A 11 27.40 17.51 -30.36
C ALA A 11 27.86 18.44 -29.22
N GLU A 12 28.60 19.48 -29.60
CA GLU A 12 29.03 20.56 -28.74
C GLU A 12 27.85 21.20 -27.98
N GLY A 13 28.02 21.42 -26.67
CA GLY A 13 27.70 22.74 -26.13
C GLY A 13 26.38 22.94 -25.37
N ALA A 14 25.84 21.95 -24.68
CA ALA A 14 24.97 22.22 -23.52
C ALA A 14 25.67 21.70 -22.27
N ALA A 15 26.35 22.60 -21.55
CA ALA A 15 27.01 22.29 -20.30
C ALA A 15 26.00 21.70 -19.31
N ALA A 16 26.01 20.37 -19.16
CA ALA A 16 25.33 19.66 -18.09
C ALA A 16 26.03 20.01 -16.78
N THR A 17 25.74 21.20 -16.26
CA THR A 17 26.16 21.66 -14.94
C THR A 17 25.44 20.83 -13.88
N ALA A 18 26.25 20.22 -12.99
CA ALA A 18 25.95 19.63 -11.69
C ALA A 18 24.46 19.39 -11.32
N ALA A 19 24.11 18.11 -11.14
CA ALA A 19 23.02 17.59 -10.29
C ALA A 19 21.98 18.65 -9.85
N GLY A 20 21.07 18.99 -10.75
CA GLY A 20 20.08 20.03 -10.55
C GLY A 20 18.75 19.64 -11.15
N CYS A 21 17.68 19.94 -10.42
CA CYS A 21 16.32 19.83 -10.90
C CYS A 21 16.14 20.65 -12.19
N ARG A 22 15.53 20.06 -13.22
CA ARG A 22 15.35 20.71 -14.52
C ARG A 22 14.03 20.33 -15.19
N ALA A 23 13.53 21.21 -16.04
CA ALA A 23 12.40 20.93 -16.91
C ALA A 23 12.89 20.28 -18.22
N VAL A 24 12.33 19.14 -18.60
CA VAL A 24 12.65 18.42 -19.84
C VAL A 24 11.37 18.26 -20.65
N GLU A 25 11.46 18.41 -21.97
CA GLU A 25 10.34 18.12 -22.87
C GLU A 25 10.33 16.64 -23.21
N ILE A 26 9.22 15.96 -22.92
CA ILE A 26 9.03 14.54 -23.20
C ILE A 26 7.66 14.39 -23.85
N GLY A 27 7.63 13.95 -25.11
CA GLY A 27 6.38 13.78 -25.85
C GLY A 27 5.62 15.08 -26.13
N GLY A 28 6.31 16.22 -26.20
CA GLY A 28 5.70 17.54 -26.38
C GLY A 28 5.16 18.17 -25.09
N GLU A 29 5.28 17.49 -23.94
CA GLU A 29 4.94 18.04 -22.62
C GLU A 29 6.19 18.32 -21.79
N ARG A 30 6.12 19.35 -20.94
CA ARG A 30 7.24 19.72 -20.05
C ARG A 30 7.09 19.06 -18.70
N TRP A 31 8.10 18.28 -18.32
CA TRP A 31 8.17 17.54 -17.06
C TRP A 31 9.35 18.00 -16.22
N VAL A 32 9.22 17.93 -14.90
CA VAL A 32 10.30 18.19 -13.96
C VAL A 32 10.96 16.87 -13.56
N LEU A 33 12.28 16.81 -13.72
CA LEU A 33 13.16 15.72 -13.31
C LEU A 33 14.18 16.24 -12.29
N GLY A 34 14.80 15.35 -11.52
CA GLY A 34 15.91 15.74 -10.65
C GLY A 34 15.46 16.30 -9.30
N LEU A 35 14.28 15.93 -8.79
CA LEU A 35 13.80 16.40 -7.49
C LEU A 35 14.51 15.68 -6.35
N GLU A 36 14.82 16.41 -5.28
CA GLU A 36 15.26 15.79 -4.04
C GLU A 36 14.06 15.24 -3.29
N TRP A 37 13.96 13.92 -3.16
CA TRP A 37 12.83 13.27 -2.51
C TRP A 37 13.10 12.98 -1.03
N ARG A 38 12.10 13.26 -0.18
CA ARG A 38 12.15 12.97 1.26
C ARG A 38 10.88 12.24 1.68
N THR A 39 11.06 11.17 2.45
CA THR A 39 9.97 10.45 3.11
C THR A 39 9.84 10.95 4.55
N SER A 40 8.62 11.26 4.99
CA SER A 40 8.38 11.81 6.32
C SER A 40 6.93 11.61 6.74
N ASP A 41 6.64 11.52 8.06
CA ASP A 41 5.26 11.45 8.55
C ASP A 41 4.43 12.65 8.00
N PRO A 42 3.19 12.42 7.52
CA PRO A 42 2.32 13.48 6.99
C PRO A 42 2.17 14.69 7.92
N LYS A 43 2.14 14.49 9.24
CA LYS A 43 1.97 15.53 10.25
C LYS A 43 3.17 16.47 10.33
N ILE A 44 4.38 15.94 10.16
CA ILE A 44 5.61 16.72 10.21
C ILE A 44 6.03 17.24 8.83
N MET A 45 5.51 16.67 7.73
CA MET A 45 5.86 17.08 6.37
C MET A 45 5.63 18.58 6.13
N ALA A 46 4.52 19.14 6.63
CA ALA A 46 4.23 20.57 6.50
C ALA A 46 5.21 21.46 7.29
N GLN A 47 5.77 20.97 8.40
CA GLN A 47 6.85 21.66 9.11
C GLN A 47 8.15 21.57 8.31
N ARG A 48 8.47 20.39 7.81
CA ARG A 48 9.69 20.14 7.05
C ARG A 48 9.75 20.93 5.75
N MET A 49 8.63 21.05 5.04
CA MET A 49 8.50 21.94 3.87
C MET A 49 8.83 23.40 4.21
N ARG A 50 8.43 23.88 5.40
CA ARG A 50 8.76 25.24 5.86
C ARG A 50 10.23 25.40 6.22
N GLU A 51 10.84 24.37 6.80
CA GLU A 51 12.28 24.36 7.10
C GLU A 51 13.11 24.36 5.82
N LEU A 52 12.75 23.52 4.84
CA LEU A 52 13.42 23.47 3.54
C LEU A 52 13.25 24.79 2.76
N ALA A 53 12.08 25.41 2.82
CA ALA A 53 11.90 26.75 2.25
C ALA A 53 12.90 27.79 2.83
N ARG A 54 13.22 27.70 4.13
CA ARG A 54 14.25 28.55 4.77
C ARG A 54 15.67 28.18 4.34
N GLN A 55 15.90 26.94 3.92
CA GLN A 55 17.19 26.47 3.39
C GLN A 55 17.37 26.79 1.89
N GLY A 56 16.44 27.52 1.29
CA GLY A 56 16.52 27.98 -0.10
C GLY A 56 15.81 27.09 -1.13
N TYR A 57 15.05 26.07 -0.70
CA TYR A 57 14.18 25.33 -1.61
C TYR A 57 13.00 26.20 -2.06
N GLN A 58 12.74 26.21 -3.37
CA GLN A 58 11.79 27.13 -3.99
C GLN A 58 10.51 26.44 -4.43
N TYR A 59 10.56 25.13 -4.64
CA TYR A 59 9.40 24.35 -5.06
C TYR A 59 9.31 23.04 -4.29
N ALA A 60 8.08 22.58 -4.09
CA ALA A 60 7.79 21.26 -3.56
C ALA A 60 6.61 20.63 -4.28
N LEU A 61 6.65 19.31 -4.37
CA LEU A 61 5.54 18.47 -4.78
C LEU A 61 5.31 17.45 -3.67
N ARG A 62 4.06 17.31 -3.23
CA ARG A 62 3.67 16.27 -2.28
C ARG A 62 2.99 15.17 -3.07
N ARG A 63 3.57 13.97 -3.04
CA ARG A 63 2.97 12.79 -3.65
C ARG A 63 2.00 12.14 -2.67
N ARG A 64 0.83 11.73 -3.16
CA ARG A 64 -0.18 11.02 -2.36
C ARG A 64 -0.02 9.50 -2.46
N SER A 65 1.07 9.02 -1.88
CA SER A 65 1.45 7.60 -1.85
C SER A 65 1.24 6.96 -0.47
N PHE A 66 1.41 5.63 -0.38
CA PHE A 66 1.39 4.89 0.88
C PHE A 66 2.46 5.40 1.84
N ALA A 67 3.67 5.60 1.32
CA ALA A 67 4.73 6.32 2.01
C ALA A 67 4.59 7.82 1.74
N ALA A 68 4.36 8.63 2.77
CA ALA A 68 4.29 10.07 2.60
C ALA A 68 5.63 10.63 2.12
N ASN A 69 5.65 11.01 0.84
CA ASN A 69 6.86 11.29 0.07
C ASN A 69 6.68 12.64 -0.64
N ALA A 70 7.72 13.49 -0.59
CA ALA A 70 7.68 14.81 -1.19
C ALA A 70 8.98 15.11 -1.91
N GLY A 71 8.86 15.65 -3.13
CA GLY A 71 9.97 16.07 -3.97
C GLY A 71 10.21 17.57 -3.82
N PHE A 72 11.47 17.97 -3.76
CA PHE A 72 11.90 19.33 -3.52
C PHE A 72 12.85 19.80 -4.62
N ALA A 73 12.70 21.05 -5.04
CA ALA A 73 13.61 21.65 -6.01
C ALA A 73 14.25 22.91 -5.43
N ARG A 74 15.58 23.01 -5.60
CA ARG A 74 16.36 24.22 -5.40
C ARG A 74 16.84 24.66 -6.78
N MET A 75 16.51 25.87 -7.21
CA MET A 75 17.17 26.40 -8.40
C MET A 75 18.60 26.81 -8.02
N ALA A 76 19.56 26.48 -8.89
CA ALA A 76 20.90 27.04 -8.78
C ALA A 76 20.78 28.58 -8.87
N GLY A 77 21.69 29.29 -8.20
CA GLY A 77 21.54 30.72 -7.85
C GLY A 77 20.85 31.57 -8.93
N ALA A 78 19.81 32.29 -8.52
CA ALA A 78 18.92 33.10 -9.37
C ALA A 78 19.63 34.12 -10.28
N ASP A 79 20.91 34.39 -10.02
CA ASP A 79 21.72 35.38 -10.74
C ASP A 79 22.42 34.81 -12.00
N ARG A 80 22.32 33.50 -12.26
CA ARG A 80 22.92 32.85 -13.47
C ARG A 80 21.94 32.01 -14.27
N ALA A 81 20.66 32.14 -13.99
CA ALA A 81 19.61 31.32 -14.55
C ALA A 81 19.52 31.46 -16.08
N ALA A 82 19.82 30.38 -16.83
CA ALA A 82 19.57 30.36 -18.27
C ALA A 82 18.05 30.53 -18.54
N PRO A 83 17.62 30.99 -19.72
CA PRO A 83 16.19 31.16 -20.07
C PRO A 83 15.32 29.89 -19.91
N GLU A 84 15.96 28.73 -19.81
CA GLU A 84 15.35 27.41 -19.58
C GLU A 84 14.95 27.18 -18.10
N GLU A 85 15.50 27.97 -17.17
CA GLU A 85 15.08 28.07 -15.77
C GLU A 85 13.78 28.88 -15.62
N ARG A 86 12.83 28.63 -16.51
CA ARG A 86 11.44 29.05 -16.36
C ARG A 86 10.90 28.53 -15.02
N PRO A 87 9.94 29.24 -14.40
CA PRO A 87 9.35 28.79 -13.14
C PRO A 87 8.87 27.34 -13.25
N LEU A 88 9.44 26.47 -12.42
CA LEU A 88 9.06 25.06 -12.32
C LEU A 88 7.66 24.87 -11.72
N ALA A 89 7.12 25.93 -11.09
CA ALA A 89 5.77 25.94 -10.55
C ALA A 89 4.73 25.61 -11.62
N GLY A 90 3.83 24.69 -11.29
CA GLY A 90 2.76 24.24 -12.17
C GLY A 90 3.15 23.14 -13.15
N LEU A 91 4.44 22.81 -13.28
CA LEU A 91 4.88 21.66 -14.05
C LEU A 91 4.70 20.36 -13.24
N PRO A 92 4.37 19.24 -13.91
CA PRO A 92 4.32 17.92 -13.28
C PRO A 92 5.71 17.32 -13.06
N SER A 93 5.83 16.41 -12.10
CA SER A 93 7.05 15.60 -11.90
C SER A 93 6.91 14.25 -12.61
N ALA A 94 7.89 13.90 -13.46
CA ALA A 94 7.86 12.61 -14.13
C ALA A 94 8.09 11.45 -13.14
N ALA A 95 8.97 11.65 -12.15
CA ALA A 95 9.21 10.67 -11.09
C ALA A 95 7.92 10.37 -10.30
N ALA A 96 7.16 11.41 -9.93
CA ALA A 96 5.89 11.24 -9.25
C ALA A 96 4.89 10.44 -10.10
N ALA A 97 4.75 10.81 -11.38
CA ALA A 97 3.81 10.19 -12.30
C ALA A 97 4.14 8.71 -12.54
N LEU A 98 5.40 8.37 -12.81
CA LEU A 98 5.82 6.97 -12.97
C LEU A 98 5.69 6.17 -11.66
N ALA A 99 6.02 6.78 -10.52
CA ALA A 99 5.81 6.14 -9.22
C ALA A 99 4.33 5.83 -8.94
N ASP A 100 3.42 6.74 -9.30
CA ASP A 100 1.97 6.50 -9.18
C ASP A 100 1.47 5.40 -10.13
N ARG A 101 2.02 5.34 -11.35
CA ARG A 101 1.69 4.32 -12.33
C ARG A 101 2.06 2.92 -11.85
N PHE A 102 3.24 2.80 -11.24
CA PHE A 102 3.79 1.55 -10.72
C PHE A 102 3.72 1.49 -9.19
N ALA A 103 2.70 2.11 -8.60
CA ALA A 103 2.49 2.11 -7.16
C ALA A 103 2.33 0.68 -6.63
N GLY A 104 2.87 0.44 -5.43
CA GLY A 104 2.84 -0.87 -4.76
C GLY A 104 4.08 -1.08 -3.88
N ASP A 105 4.19 -2.23 -3.24
CA ASP A 105 5.32 -2.54 -2.34
C ASP A 105 6.61 -2.95 -3.08
N ARG A 106 6.61 -2.88 -4.41
CA ARG A 106 7.78 -3.25 -5.21
C ARG A 106 8.86 -2.18 -5.11
N THR A 107 10.10 -2.64 -5.06
CA THR A 107 11.28 -1.80 -5.23
C THR A 107 11.74 -1.91 -6.67
N TRP A 108 11.78 -0.80 -7.40
CA TRP A 108 12.12 -0.79 -8.82
C TRP A 108 12.99 0.39 -9.18
N CYS A 109 13.77 0.22 -10.25
CA CYS A 109 14.62 1.26 -10.80
C CYS A 109 14.31 1.44 -12.29
N ALA A 110 14.39 2.67 -12.78
CA ALA A 110 14.37 2.97 -14.20
C ALA A 110 15.62 3.78 -14.57
N VAL A 111 16.29 3.36 -15.64
CA VAL A 111 17.46 4.04 -16.20
C VAL A 111 17.15 4.33 -17.66
N LEU A 112 16.78 5.58 -17.92
CA LEU A 112 16.16 6.00 -19.18
C LEU A 112 17.03 7.03 -19.88
N ARG A 113 17.36 6.82 -21.15
CA ARG A 113 18.22 7.72 -21.88
C ARG A 113 17.43 8.96 -22.33
N LEU A 114 17.93 10.12 -21.93
CA LEU A 114 17.59 11.43 -22.50
C LEU A 114 18.63 11.77 -23.60
N ASP A 115 18.50 12.90 -24.30
CA ASP A 115 19.38 13.23 -25.44
C ASP A 115 20.88 13.13 -25.10
N ALA A 116 21.37 13.99 -24.19
CA ALA A 116 22.77 14.04 -23.76
C ALA A 116 22.99 13.54 -22.32
N ALA A 117 21.97 12.92 -21.72
CA ALA A 117 21.98 12.51 -20.32
C ALA A 117 21.17 11.23 -20.11
N VAL A 118 21.21 10.69 -18.90
CA VAL A 118 20.40 9.56 -18.48
C VAL A 118 19.60 10.00 -17.26
N TRP A 119 18.32 9.69 -17.25
CA TRP A 119 17.47 9.88 -16.09
C TRP A 119 17.41 8.56 -15.31
N CYS A 120 17.86 8.62 -14.07
CA CYS A 120 17.89 7.51 -13.14
C CYS A 120 16.83 7.74 -12.06
N LEU A 121 15.86 6.84 -11.98
CA LEU A 121 14.76 6.87 -11.03
C LEU A 121 14.81 5.61 -10.18
N ALA A 122 14.76 5.76 -8.86
CA ALA A 122 14.67 4.65 -7.92
C ALA A 122 13.46 4.82 -7.01
N VAL A 123 12.61 3.80 -6.98
CA VAL A 123 11.42 3.74 -6.13
C VAL A 123 11.54 2.52 -5.22
N SER A 124 11.39 2.73 -3.92
CA SER A 124 11.40 1.65 -2.93
C SER A 124 10.11 1.70 -2.13
N ARG A 125 9.31 0.63 -2.19
CA ARG A 125 8.05 0.51 -1.44
C ARG A 125 7.14 1.74 -1.60
N ASP A 126 6.87 2.11 -2.85
CA ASP A 126 6.05 3.28 -3.20
C ASP A 126 6.63 4.63 -2.74
N ALA A 127 7.91 4.73 -2.37
CA ALA A 127 8.58 5.99 -2.12
C ALA A 127 9.62 6.25 -3.22
N VAL A 128 9.59 7.43 -3.84
CA VAL A 128 10.71 7.84 -4.69
C VAL A 128 11.89 8.12 -3.75
N VAL A 129 12.99 7.39 -3.98
CA VAL A 129 14.22 7.50 -3.19
C VAL A 129 15.27 8.29 -3.95
N GLN A 130 15.35 8.08 -5.26
CA GLN A 130 16.20 8.87 -6.14
C GLN A 130 15.47 9.28 -7.42
N ASP A 131 15.76 10.49 -7.88
CA ASP A 131 15.28 11.08 -9.11
C ASP A 131 16.42 11.99 -9.58
N GLU A 132 17.31 11.45 -10.40
CA GLU A 132 18.56 12.10 -10.76
C GLU A 132 18.80 12.07 -12.26
N VAL A 133 19.37 13.15 -12.77
CA VAL A 133 19.84 13.22 -14.15
C VAL A 133 21.36 13.13 -14.12
N VAL A 134 21.87 12.07 -14.71
CA VAL A 134 23.29 11.70 -14.72
C VAL A 134 23.82 11.86 -16.15
N ARG A 135 25.08 12.28 -16.31
CA ARG A 135 25.72 12.25 -17.63
C ARG A 135 26.06 10.81 -17.99
N LEU A 136 25.93 10.45 -19.25
CA LEU A 136 26.18 9.06 -19.68
C LEU A 136 27.55 8.51 -19.24
N PRO A 137 28.67 9.28 -19.27
CA PRO A 137 29.96 8.81 -18.77
C PRO A 137 30.01 8.56 -17.25
N ASP A 138 29.15 9.24 -16.47
CA ASP A 138 29.09 9.10 -15.01
C ASP A 138 28.13 7.99 -14.56
N LEU A 139 27.33 7.43 -15.49
CA LEU A 139 26.33 6.40 -15.21
C LEU A 139 26.90 5.15 -14.53
N PRO A 140 28.07 4.60 -14.92
CA PRO A 140 28.62 3.41 -14.27
C PRO A 140 28.94 3.63 -12.79
N ASP A 141 29.45 4.81 -12.43
CA ASP A 141 29.75 5.15 -11.04
C ASP A 141 28.47 5.36 -10.24
N TRP A 142 27.49 6.06 -10.82
CA TRP A 142 26.15 6.20 -10.21
C TRP A 142 25.51 4.84 -9.94
N TRP A 143 25.58 3.91 -10.91
CA TRP A 143 25.02 2.56 -10.74
C TRP A 143 25.75 1.77 -9.65
N ARG A 144 27.07 1.90 -9.55
CA ARG A 144 27.84 1.26 -8.48
C ARG A 144 27.42 1.79 -7.11
N GLU A 145 27.19 3.10 -6.98
CA GLU A 145 26.80 3.73 -5.71
C GLU A 145 25.36 3.41 -5.29
N HIS A 146 24.41 3.49 -6.23
CA HIS A 146 22.98 3.45 -5.92
C HIS A 146 22.26 2.21 -6.43
N GLY A 147 22.66 1.69 -7.59
CA GLY A 147 22.04 0.54 -8.24
C GLY A 147 22.41 -0.79 -7.59
N SER A 148 23.70 -1.03 -7.36
CA SER A 148 24.16 -2.34 -6.88
C SER A 148 23.88 -2.64 -5.41
N SER A 149 23.56 -1.61 -4.61
CA SER A 149 23.35 -1.74 -3.15
C SER A 149 21.91 -2.13 -2.78
N VAL A 150 20.98 -2.12 -3.74
CA VAL A 150 19.56 -2.38 -3.53
C VAL A 150 19.13 -3.59 -4.33
N ARG A 151 18.37 -4.50 -3.72
CA ARG A 151 17.69 -5.57 -4.44
C ARG A 151 16.45 -5.01 -5.14
N TRP A 152 16.56 -4.82 -6.44
CA TRP A 152 15.44 -4.40 -7.29
C TRP A 152 14.55 -5.61 -7.60
N SER A 153 13.25 -5.46 -7.39
CA SER A 153 12.25 -6.41 -7.87
C SER A 153 12.00 -6.27 -9.37
N TRP A 154 12.34 -5.10 -9.94
CA TRP A 154 12.08 -4.78 -11.33
C TRP A 154 13.03 -3.67 -11.82
N LEU A 155 13.54 -3.81 -13.04
CA LEU A 155 14.41 -2.81 -13.68
C LEU A 155 13.81 -2.43 -15.04
N VAL A 156 13.68 -1.13 -15.30
CA VAL A 156 13.33 -0.60 -16.62
C VAL A 156 14.59 0.02 -17.22
N LEU A 157 15.07 -0.53 -18.33
CA LEU A 157 16.31 -0.09 -18.97
C LEU A 157 16.03 0.35 -20.39
N ASP A 158 16.48 1.55 -20.78
CA ASP A 158 16.44 1.98 -22.18
C ASP A 158 17.27 1.01 -23.03
N GLY A 159 16.66 0.42 -24.06
CA GLY A 159 17.30 -0.61 -24.91
C GLY A 159 18.52 -0.13 -25.68
N ARG A 160 18.84 1.17 -25.66
CA ARG A 160 20.07 1.74 -26.25
C ARG A 160 21.23 1.79 -25.26
N LEU A 161 21.01 1.41 -24.00
CA LEU A 161 22.05 1.33 -22.97
C LEU A 161 22.65 -0.07 -22.95
N ASP A 162 23.96 -0.15 -22.76
CA ASP A 162 24.67 -1.42 -22.66
C ASP A 162 24.34 -2.08 -21.32
N ARG A 163 23.78 -3.29 -21.39
CA ARG A 163 23.36 -4.09 -20.23
C ARG A 163 24.54 -4.50 -19.36
N ASP A 164 25.71 -4.67 -19.96
CA ASP A 164 26.91 -5.13 -19.26
C ASP A 164 27.42 -4.09 -18.25
N LEU A 165 27.10 -2.80 -18.48
CA LEU A 165 27.41 -1.71 -17.54
C LEU A 165 26.74 -1.89 -16.18
N PHE A 166 25.63 -2.62 -16.12
CA PHE A 166 24.84 -2.79 -14.92
C PHE A 166 25.20 -4.05 -14.13
N GLY A 167 26.02 -4.94 -14.70
CA GLY A 167 26.42 -6.19 -14.05
C GLY A 167 25.22 -7.00 -13.53
N LEU A 168 24.12 -7.04 -14.31
CA LEU A 168 22.88 -7.68 -13.91
C LEU A 168 23.12 -9.18 -13.73
N ASP A 169 22.72 -9.73 -12.59
CA ASP A 169 22.64 -11.18 -12.41
C ASP A 169 21.48 -11.78 -13.25
N GLU A 170 21.46 -13.11 -13.39
CA GLU A 170 20.42 -13.79 -14.19
C GLU A 170 19.00 -13.52 -13.67
N GLU A 171 18.84 -13.37 -12.35
CA GLU A 171 17.54 -13.13 -11.71
C GLU A 171 17.00 -11.75 -12.08
N LEU A 172 17.80 -10.68 -11.92
CA LEU A 172 17.42 -9.32 -12.27
C LEU A 172 17.31 -9.14 -13.79
N ALA A 173 18.16 -9.82 -14.57
CA ALA A 173 18.07 -9.83 -16.03
C ALA A 173 16.73 -10.39 -16.52
N SER A 174 16.17 -11.40 -15.83
CA SER A 174 14.84 -11.95 -16.16
C SER A 174 13.67 -11.02 -15.81
N HIS A 175 13.90 -10.07 -14.90
CA HIS A 175 12.95 -9.03 -14.51
C HIS A 175 13.31 -7.65 -15.11
N CYS A 176 14.19 -7.61 -16.10
CA CYS A 176 14.54 -6.37 -16.78
C CYS A 176 13.56 -6.13 -17.94
N LEU A 177 12.77 -5.06 -17.85
CA LEU A 177 11.99 -4.56 -18.98
C LEU A 177 12.88 -3.68 -19.86
N GLU A 178 13.13 -4.13 -21.08
CA GLU A 178 13.76 -3.28 -22.10
C GLU A 178 12.75 -2.25 -22.61
N ALA A 179 12.94 -1.00 -22.21
CA ALA A 179 12.17 0.14 -22.66
C ALA A 179 12.66 0.56 -24.06
N GLY A 180 11.75 0.53 -25.04
CA GLY A 180 12.01 1.13 -26.35
C GLY A 180 12.17 2.65 -26.26
N PRO A 181 12.67 3.31 -27.33
CA PRO A 181 12.95 4.75 -27.33
C PRO A 181 11.71 5.62 -27.01
N ASP A 182 10.51 5.16 -27.39
CA ASP A 182 9.25 5.86 -27.16
C ASP A 182 8.52 5.42 -25.88
N TRP A 183 9.10 4.50 -25.10
CA TRP A 183 8.45 3.94 -23.91
C TRP A 183 8.11 5.04 -22.90
N LEU A 184 9.06 5.94 -22.64
CA LEU A 184 8.87 7.02 -21.68
C LEU A 184 7.79 8.00 -22.14
N VAL A 185 7.79 8.35 -23.44
CA VAL A 185 6.74 9.19 -24.04
C VAL A 185 5.37 8.53 -23.94
N THR A 186 5.31 7.23 -24.23
CA THR A 186 4.08 6.45 -24.20
C THR A 186 3.52 6.34 -22.78
N GLU A 187 4.35 6.04 -21.79
CA GLU A 187 3.91 5.89 -20.41
C GLU A 187 3.55 7.24 -19.79
N LEU A 188 4.36 8.29 -19.96
CA LEU A 188 4.01 9.62 -19.44
C LEU A 188 2.78 10.22 -20.15
N GLY A 189 2.63 10.04 -21.46
CA GLY A 189 1.48 10.54 -22.21
C GLY A 189 0.14 9.86 -21.86
N ARG A 190 0.18 8.71 -21.18
CA ARG A 190 -1.02 8.04 -20.64
C ARG A 190 -1.42 8.53 -19.25
N LEU A 191 -0.57 9.29 -18.58
CA LEU A 191 -0.77 9.70 -17.21
C LEU A 191 -1.43 11.08 -17.17
N GLU A 192 -2.55 11.19 -16.46
CA GLU A 192 -2.99 12.51 -16.05
C GLU A 192 -2.06 13.01 -14.94
N PRO A 193 -1.39 14.17 -15.10
CA PRO A 193 -0.50 14.69 -14.08
C PRO A 193 -1.31 15.12 -12.85
N ALA A 194 -1.45 14.20 -11.89
CA ALA A 194 -2.23 14.41 -10.67
C ALA A 194 -1.57 15.44 -9.74
N ASP A 195 -0.24 15.44 -9.67
CA ASP A 195 0.53 16.31 -8.78
C ASP A 195 1.46 17.24 -9.58
N ARG A 196 1.37 18.55 -9.29
CA ARG A 196 2.18 19.61 -9.92
C ARG A 196 2.98 20.35 -8.86
N LEU A 197 4.18 20.80 -9.21
CA LEU A 197 5.05 21.53 -8.30
C LEU A 197 4.37 22.83 -7.85
N SER A 198 4.42 23.07 -6.53
CA SER A 198 3.95 24.30 -5.90
C SER A 198 5.14 25.13 -5.42
N ALA A 199 5.08 26.45 -5.58
CA ALA A 199 6.13 27.33 -5.06
C ALA A 199 6.12 27.35 -3.52
N LEU A 200 7.26 27.04 -2.91
CA LEU A 200 7.53 27.20 -1.49
C LEU A 200 7.87 28.67 -1.22
N GLY A 201 6.88 29.45 -0.76
CA GLY A 201 7.13 30.84 -0.34
C GLY A 201 6.69 31.92 -1.33
N GLY A 202 5.83 31.61 -2.30
CA GLY A 202 5.12 32.65 -3.05
C GLY A 202 4.42 33.63 -2.10
N PRO A 203 4.28 34.92 -2.48
CA PRO A 203 3.61 35.92 -1.65
C PRO A 203 2.29 35.32 -1.20
N ARG A 204 2.11 35.16 0.13
CA ARG A 204 0.86 34.66 0.71
C ARG A 204 -0.24 35.41 0.00
N ARG A 205 -0.98 34.75 -0.90
CA ARG A 205 -2.20 35.32 -1.47
C ARG A 205 -3.03 35.62 -0.25
N ARG A 206 -3.04 36.87 0.21
CA ARG A 206 -3.95 37.34 1.24
C ARG A 206 -5.29 36.95 0.67
N LEU A 207 -5.92 35.92 1.26
CA LEU A 207 -7.28 35.54 0.89
C LEU A 207 -8.06 36.86 0.88
N PRO A 208 -8.60 37.30 -0.27
CA PRO A 208 -9.29 38.57 -0.33
C PRO A 208 -10.34 38.52 0.78
N GLY A 209 -10.42 39.55 1.64
CA GLY A 209 -11.19 39.50 2.90
C GLY A 209 -12.64 39.03 2.74
N LYS A 210 -13.18 39.11 1.52
CA LYS A 210 -14.46 38.53 1.08
C LYS A 210 -14.59 37.01 1.29
N ALA A 211 -13.51 36.22 1.12
CA ALA A 211 -13.52 34.78 1.32
C ALA A 211 -13.65 34.40 2.81
N VAL A 212 -13.04 35.17 3.71
CA VAL A 212 -13.15 34.97 5.16
C VAL A 212 -14.57 35.29 5.65
N ALA A 213 -15.18 36.37 5.13
CA ALA A 213 -16.57 36.72 5.43
C ALA A 213 -17.58 35.65 4.97
N ALA A 214 -17.35 35.05 3.79
CA ALA A 214 -18.21 33.98 3.29
C ALA A 214 -18.14 32.71 4.15
N VAL A 215 -16.96 32.32 4.62
CA VAL A 215 -16.79 31.16 5.50
C VAL A 215 -17.44 31.40 6.88
N ALA A 216 -17.33 32.62 7.42
CA ALA A 216 -17.98 32.99 8.67
C ALA A 216 -19.53 32.96 8.55
N ALA A 217 -20.08 33.42 7.43
CA ALA A 217 -21.53 33.39 7.18
C ALA A 217 -22.07 31.95 7.08
N VAL A 218 -21.36 31.05 6.39
CA VAL A 218 -21.74 29.63 6.29
C VAL A 218 -21.67 28.94 7.66
N ALA A 219 -20.65 29.24 8.46
CA ALA A 219 -20.54 28.71 9.83
C ALA A 219 -21.69 29.18 10.74
N ALA A 220 -22.11 30.45 10.61
CA ALA A 220 -23.25 30.99 11.36
C ALA A 220 -24.57 30.32 10.95
N VAL A 221 -24.80 30.08 9.66
CA VAL A 221 -25.99 29.37 9.17
C VAL A 221 -26.00 27.91 9.63
N ALA A 222 -24.85 27.23 9.62
CA ALA A 222 -24.73 25.86 10.12
C ALA A 222 -25.00 25.77 11.63
N ALA A 223 -24.51 26.73 12.42
CA ALA A 223 -24.79 26.80 13.86
C ALA A 223 -26.28 27.05 14.14
N ALA A 224 -26.94 27.92 13.38
CA ALA A 224 -28.37 28.17 13.49
C ALA A 224 -29.22 26.93 13.11
N ALA A 225 -28.78 26.15 12.11
CA ALA A 225 -29.47 24.93 11.69
C ALA A 225 -29.43 23.82 12.76
N VAL A 226 -28.35 23.73 13.56
CA VAL A 226 -28.24 22.76 14.66
C VAL A 226 -29.22 23.07 15.80
N LEU A 227 -29.53 24.35 16.05
CA LEU A 227 -30.51 24.76 17.06
C LEU A 227 -31.97 24.47 16.66
N LEU A 228 -32.23 24.17 15.38
CA LEU A 228 -33.56 23.88 14.85
C LEU A 228 -33.84 22.38 14.68
N LEU A 229 -32.92 21.49 15.07
CA LEU A 229 -33.15 20.06 15.01
C LEU A 229 -34.15 19.64 16.13
N PRO A 230 -35.27 18.99 15.78
CA PRO A 230 -36.25 18.49 16.75
C PRO A 230 -35.59 17.44 17.66
N GLY A 231 -35.97 17.48 18.95
CA GLY A 231 -35.40 16.63 20.00
C GLY A 231 -35.48 15.14 19.67
N GLU A 232 -34.47 14.41 20.16
CA GLU A 232 -34.31 12.97 19.95
C GLU A 232 -35.61 12.18 20.20
N PRO A 233 -35.99 11.28 19.29
CA PRO A 233 -37.13 10.41 19.53
C PRO A 233 -36.86 9.51 20.75
N PRO A 234 -37.87 9.24 21.58
CA PRO A 234 -37.71 8.42 22.78
C PRO A 234 -37.21 7.02 22.42
N PRO A 235 -36.38 6.40 23.27
CA PRO A 235 -35.79 5.09 23.00
C PRO A 235 -36.87 4.02 22.81
N PRO A 236 -36.71 3.10 21.84
CA PRO A 236 -37.69 2.06 21.57
C PRO A 236 -37.80 1.09 22.75
N ALA A 237 -39.04 0.73 23.11
CA ALA A 237 -39.34 -0.18 24.21
C ALA A 237 -38.66 -1.56 24.02
N PRO A 238 -38.17 -2.18 25.11
CA PRO A 238 -37.50 -3.48 25.07
C PRO A 238 -38.45 -4.57 24.57
N ARG A 239 -38.03 -5.32 23.55
CA ARG A 239 -38.77 -6.49 23.06
C ARG A 239 -38.59 -7.67 24.03
N PRO A 240 -39.65 -8.43 24.34
CA PRO A 240 -39.54 -9.59 25.21
C PRO A 240 -38.70 -10.70 24.55
N VAL A 241 -37.72 -11.20 25.30
CA VAL A 241 -36.86 -12.32 24.91
C VAL A 241 -37.71 -13.60 24.91
N ARG A 242 -37.86 -14.21 23.73
CA ARG A 242 -38.60 -15.46 23.55
C ARG A 242 -37.70 -16.62 23.99
N THR A 243 -38.08 -17.30 25.07
CA THR A 243 -37.40 -18.49 25.58
C THR A 243 -37.51 -19.62 24.55
N VAL A 244 -36.40 -19.95 23.89
CA VAL A 244 -36.31 -21.07 22.94
C VAL A 244 -36.06 -22.34 23.76
N ALA A 245 -36.96 -23.32 23.65
CA ALA A 245 -36.81 -24.62 24.28
C ALA A 245 -35.53 -25.33 23.78
N PRO A 246 -34.84 -26.10 24.66
CA PRO A 246 -33.62 -26.81 24.29
C PRO A 246 -33.91 -27.83 23.18
N ALA A 247 -33.23 -27.66 22.04
CA ALA A 247 -33.33 -28.60 20.93
C ALA A 247 -32.74 -29.97 21.34
N PRO A 248 -33.34 -31.09 20.90
CA PRO A 248 -32.84 -32.43 21.20
C PRO A 248 -31.41 -32.61 20.67
N ALA A 249 -30.57 -33.27 21.46
CA ALA A 249 -29.17 -33.54 21.15
C ALA A 249 -29.07 -34.29 19.82
N LYS A 250 -28.46 -33.64 18.81
CA LYS A 250 -28.19 -34.27 17.52
C LYS A 250 -27.14 -35.38 17.70
N PRO A 251 -27.27 -36.52 16.99
CA PRO A 251 -26.26 -37.57 17.00
C PRO A 251 -24.91 -37.00 16.55
N ILE A 252 -23.86 -37.28 17.33
CA ILE A 252 -22.49 -36.88 17.05
C ILE A 252 -22.01 -37.72 15.86
N VAL A 253 -22.17 -37.18 14.65
CA VAL A 253 -21.51 -37.72 13.47
C VAL A 253 -20.04 -37.31 13.55
N VAL A 254 -19.15 -38.30 13.64
CA VAL A 254 -17.71 -38.10 13.62
C VAL A 254 -17.33 -37.53 12.26
N GLY A 255 -17.07 -36.22 12.21
CA GLY A 255 -16.55 -35.56 11.02
C GLY A 255 -15.08 -35.92 10.76
N PRO A 256 -14.57 -35.65 9.54
CA PRO A 256 -13.12 -35.69 9.30
C PRO A 256 -12.39 -34.77 10.31
N PRO A 257 -11.11 -35.05 10.62
CA PRO A 257 -10.36 -34.24 11.58
C PRO A 257 -10.32 -32.77 11.14
N GLU A 258 -10.37 -31.82 12.08
CA GLU A 258 -10.57 -30.38 11.80
C GLU A 258 -9.58 -29.76 10.80
N TRP A 259 -8.38 -30.34 10.69
CA TRP A 259 -7.34 -29.91 9.75
C TRP A 259 -7.60 -30.39 8.31
N ALA A 260 -8.35 -31.48 8.12
CA ALA A 260 -8.67 -32.01 6.81
C ALA A 260 -9.65 -31.08 6.08
N GLY A 261 -9.16 -30.42 5.02
CA GLY A 261 -9.94 -29.48 4.22
C GLY A 261 -9.70 -28.00 4.54
N GLN A 262 -8.76 -27.69 5.44
CA GLN A 262 -8.28 -26.32 5.64
C GLN A 262 -7.40 -25.86 4.47
N VAL A 263 -7.26 -24.55 4.33
CA VAL A 263 -6.34 -23.92 3.37
C VAL A 263 -4.95 -23.90 3.99
N GLU A 264 -3.92 -24.19 3.20
CA GLU A 264 -2.52 -24.11 3.64
C GLU A 264 -2.20 -22.69 4.14
N ALA A 265 -1.48 -22.59 5.26
CA ALA A 265 -1.14 -21.31 5.88
C ALA A 265 -0.51 -20.29 4.91
N PRO A 266 0.46 -20.64 4.04
CA PRO A 266 1.04 -19.69 3.08
C PRO A 266 0.00 -19.14 2.10
N ARG A 267 -0.85 -20.00 1.54
CA ARG A 267 -1.91 -19.59 0.61
C ARG A 267 -2.97 -18.74 1.30
N TYR A 268 -3.31 -19.08 2.53
CA TYR A 268 -4.23 -18.29 3.35
C TYR A 268 -3.70 -16.86 3.57
N LEU A 269 -2.43 -16.74 3.95
CA LEU A 269 -1.78 -15.45 4.18
C LEU A 269 -1.64 -14.63 2.90
N GLN A 270 -1.20 -15.24 1.80
CA GLN A 270 -1.06 -14.57 0.51
C GLN A 270 -2.40 -14.02 0.00
N ALA A 271 -3.48 -14.79 0.17
CA ALA A 271 -4.80 -14.34 -0.25
C ALA A 271 -5.41 -13.32 0.72
N CYS A 272 -5.07 -13.37 2.01
CA CYS A 272 -5.40 -12.32 2.97
C CYS A 272 -4.72 -10.98 2.60
N GLU A 273 -3.43 -11.03 2.29
CA GLU A 273 -2.63 -9.88 1.87
C GLU A 273 -3.14 -9.28 0.56
N ALA A 274 -3.29 -10.08 -0.49
CA ALA A 274 -3.83 -9.61 -1.77
C ALA A 274 -5.21 -8.92 -1.62
N ALA A 275 -6.01 -9.36 -0.65
CA ALA A 275 -7.31 -8.77 -0.39
C ALA A 275 -7.26 -7.48 0.41
N VAL A 276 -6.30 -7.35 1.33
CA VAL A 276 -6.02 -6.11 2.07
C VAL A 276 -5.37 -5.08 1.15
N ASP A 277 -4.36 -5.48 0.38
CA ASP A 277 -3.64 -4.62 -0.57
C ASP A 277 -4.52 -4.15 -1.71
N GLY A 278 -5.36 -5.06 -2.22
CA GLY A 278 -6.20 -4.75 -3.36
C GLY A 278 -7.20 -3.63 -3.08
N ARG A 279 -7.71 -3.50 -1.83
CA ARG A 279 -8.84 -2.61 -1.50
C ARG A 279 -8.97 -2.30 0.00
N ALA A 280 -7.95 -1.77 0.66
CA ALA A 280 -8.22 -0.90 1.80
C ALA A 280 -9.02 0.29 1.25
N LEU A 281 -10.36 0.20 1.27
CA LEU A 281 -11.26 1.21 0.75
C LEU A 281 -10.92 2.51 1.49
N ALA A 282 -10.23 3.42 0.79
CA ALA A 282 -9.98 4.75 1.27
C ALA A 282 -11.33 5.47 1.31
N LEU A 283 -12.06 5.26 2.40
CA LEU A 283 -13.38 5.84 2.63
C LEU A 283 -13.16 7.27 3.15
N PRO A 284 -13.55 8.31 2.39
CA PRO A 284 -13.35 9.69 2.82
C PRO A 284 -14.02 9.93 4.18
N GLY A 285 -13.26 10.51 5.12
CA GLY A 285 -13.74 10.76 6.48
C GLY A 285 -13.71 9.54 7.41
N TRP A 286 -13.15 8.41 6.96
CA TRP A 286 -12.96 7.21 7.76
C TRP A 286 -11.48 6.83 7.77
N LYS A 287 -10.99 6.41 8.94
CA LYS A 287 -9.64 5.88 9.14
C LYS A 287 -9.76 4.39 9.40
N LEU A 288 -9.03 3.59 8.64
CA LEU A 288 -8.93 2.16 8.91
C LEU A 288 -8.27 1.96 10.29
N GLU A 289 -8.95 1.26 11.19
CA GLU A 289 -8.40 0.86 12.48
C GLU A 289 -7.83 -0.55 12.43
N GLU A 290 -8.54 -1.45 11.75
CA GLU A 290 -8.24 -2.87 11.74
C GLU A 290 -8.69 -3.54 10.45
N ALA A 291 -7.88 -4.48 9.96
CA ALA A 291 -8.26 -5.46 8.95
C ALA A 291 -8.04 -6.86 9.51
N ARG A 292 -9.04 -7.73 9.42
CA ARG A 292 -9.03 -9.07 10.00
C ARG A 292 -9.46 -10.11 8.98
N CYS A 293 -8.56 -11.03 8.66
CA CYS A 293 -8.88 -12.26 7.96
C CYS A 293 -9.23 -13.34 8.98
N SER A 294 -10.39 -13.99 8.83
CA SER A 294 -10.85 -15.09 9.68
C SER A 294 -11.53 -16.14 8.81
N GLY A 295 -10.83 -17.23 8.52
CA GLY A 295 -11.27 -18.19 7.51
C GLY A 295 -11.53 -17.51 6.15
N PRO A 296 -12.67 -17.75 5.47
CA PRO A 296 -12.92 -17.17 4.15
C PRO A 296 -13.33 -15.69 4.16
N LEU A 297 -13.42 -15.07 5.33
CA LEU A 297 -13.93 -13.71 5.52
C LEU A 297 -12.80 -12.74 5.79
N LEU A 298 -12.88 -11.57 5.17
CA LEU A 298 -12.09 -10.39 5.49
C LEU A 298 -13.03 -9.31 6.02
N THR A 299 -12.75 -8.86 7.23
CA THR A 299 -13.50 -7.81 7.90
C THR A 299 -12.59 -6.59 8.09
N TYR A 300 -13.04 -5.45 7.59
CA TYR A 300 -12.43 -4.15 7.82
C TYR A 300 -13.23 -3.40 8.87
N ARG A 301 -12.52 -2.79 9.83
CA ARG A 301 -13.11 -1.88 10.81
C ARG A 301 -12.49 -0.51 10.65
N TYR A 302 -13.36 0.46 10.41
CA TYR A 302 -13.03 1.86 10.30
C TYR A 302 -13.57 2.63 11.50
N ARG A 303 -12.86 3.71 11.85
CA ARG A 303 -13.34 4.74 12.75
C ARG A 303 -13.41 6.06 12.03
N ARG A 304 -14.42 6.85 12.37
CA ARG A 304 -14.62 8.17 11.77
C ARG A 304 -13.43 9.10 12.06
N ALA A 305 -12.86 9.69 11.02
CA ALA A 305 -11.76 10.64 11.10
C ALA A 305 -12.30 12.06 11.42
N GLY A 306 -12.66 12.28 12.69
CA GLY A 306 -13.08 13.59 13.20
C GLY A 306 -14.60 13.80 13.27
N GLY A 307 -14.99 14.91 13.91
CA GLY A 307 -16.40 15.31 14.06
C GLY A 307 -17.06 15.70 12.72
N SER A 308 -18.39 15.77 12.71
CA SER A 308 -19.23 16.04 11.53
C SER A 308 -18.75 17.22 10.66
N LEU A 309 -18.17 18.25 11.29
CA LEU A 309 -17.65 19.44 10.63
C LEU A 309 -16.41 19.17 9.74
N THR A 310 -15.53 18.26 10.16
CA THR A 310 -14.33 17.88 9.39
C THR A 310 -14.71 17.11 8.13
N LEU A 311 -15.77 16.31 8.21
CA LEU A 311 -16.34 15.55 7.10
C LEU A 311 -17.03 16.47 6.09
N ALA A 312 -17.77 17.49 6.57
CA ALA A 312 -18.34 18.52 5.70
C ALA A 312 -17.23 19.29 4.96
N LEU A 313 -16.15 19.66 5.64
CA LEU A 313 -14.99 20.31 5.02
C LEU A 313 -14.27 19.41 4.01
N ALA A 314 -14.12 18.12 4.29
CA ALA A 314 -13.54 17.14 3.36
C ALA A 314 -14.41 16.95 2.10
N LEU A 315 -15.74 16.89 2.25
CA LEU A 315 -16.68 16.80 1.13
C LEU A 315 -16.72 18.08 0.29
N LEU A 316 -16.59 19.25 0.92
CA LEU A 316 -16.54 20.54 0.23
C LEU A 316 -15.20 20.82 -0.46
N SER A 317 -14.13 20.15 -0.05
CA SER A 317 -12.78 20.33 -0.59
C SER A 317 -12.37 19.27 -1.60
N ALA A 318 -13.25 18.33 -1.96
CA ALA A 318 -13.03 17.40 -3.07
C ALA A 318 -13.43 18.07 -4.41
N PRO A 319 -12.48 18.56 -5.22
CA PRO A 319 -12.81 19.08 -6.55
C PRO A 319 -13.26 17.92 -7.45
N GLY A 320 -14.49 17.98 -7.98
CA GLY A 320 -14.89 17.17 -9.13
C GLY A 320 -16.13 16.28 -9.01
N GLN A 321 -16.74 16.08 -7.84
CA GLN A 321 -18.01 15.34 -7.75
C GLN A 321 -19.21 16.27 -7.58
N ARG A 322 -19.67 16.87 -8.69
CA ARG A 322 -21.02 17.46 -8.74
C ARG A 322 -21.96 16.48 -9.40
N SER A 323 -23.10 16.27 -8.74
CA SER A 323 -24.29 15.51 -9.14
C SER A 323 -24.25 13.98 -9.09
N ALA A 324 -24.17 13.43 -7.87
CA ALA A 324 -25.02 12.30 -7.48
C ALA A 324 -25.60 12.61 -6.10
N GLY A 325 -26.93 12.60 -6.01
CA GLY A 325 -27.68 13.12 -4.86
C GLY A 325 -27.29 12.48 -3.53
N VAL A 326 -27.50 13.25 -2.47
CA VAL A 326 -27.31 12.90 -1.06
C VAL A 326 -28.04 11.59 -0.74
N ARG A 327 -27.31 10.47 -0.84
CA ARG A 327 -27.52 9.25 -0.05
C ARG A 327 -26.24 9.09 0.75
N GLY A 328 -26.36 8.96 2.08
CA GLY A 328 -25.25 8.99 3.03
C GLY A 328 -24.16 7.96 2.75
N ALA A 329 -23.09 7.95 3.55
CA ALA A 329 -21.92 7.08 3.39
C ALA A 329 -22.26 5.58 3.15
N ALA A 330 -23.39 5.08 3.68
CA ALA A 330 -23.91 3.75 3.36
C ALA A 330 -24.26 3.55 1.87
N GLY A 331 -24.75 4.58 1.19
CA GLY A 331 -25.05 4.60 -0.24
C GLY A 331 -23.81 4.66 -1.14
N ALA A 332 -22.74 5.35 -0.71
CA ALA A 332 -21.47 5.36 -1.45
C ALA A 332 -20.73 4.02 -1.37
N ALA A 333 -20.76 3.36 -0.21
CA ALA A 333 -20.23 2.01 -0.05
C ALA A 333 -21.06 0.95 -0.81
N ALA A 334 -22.39 1.11 -0.88
CA ALA A 334 -23.25 0.26 -1.70
C ALA A 334 -23.07 0.50 -3.22
N ALA A 335 -22.82 1.74 -3.65
CA ALA A 335 -22.60 2.09 -5.05
C ALA A 335 -21.26 1.54 -5.59
N ALA A 336 -20.22 1.44 -4.75
CA ALA A 336 -18.97 0.77 -5.11
C ALA A 336 -19.12 -0.76 -5.33
N GLY A 337 -20.25 -1.35 -4.93
CA GLY A 337 -20.58 -2.77 -5.14
C GLY A 337 -21.57 -3.05 -6.28
N GLY A 338 -22.03 -2.02 -6.99
CA GLY A 338 -23.19 -2.14 -7.89
C GLY A 338 -22.96 -1.59 -9.29
N ALA A 339 -22.06 -2.18 -10.08
CA ALA A 339 -22.07 -2.08 -11.54
C ALA A 339 -21.19 -3.18 -12.17
N GLY A 340 -21.78 -4.34 -12.46
CA GLY A 340 -21.12 -5.44 -13.17
C GLY A 340 -21.78 -6.78 -12.89
N GLY A 341 -22.71 -7.20 -13.76
CA GLY A 341 -23.40 -8.48 -13.65
C GLY A 341 -22.45 -9.66 -13.85
N GLY A 342 -22.01 -10.27 -12.76
CA GLY A 342 -21.25 -11.53 -12.76
C GLY A 342 -20.89 -11.93 -11.34
N GLY A 343 -21.65 -12.85 -10.73
CA GLY A 343 -21.31 -13.50 -9.45
C GLY A 343 -20.80 -12.58 -8.33
N GLY A 344 -21.38 -11.39 -8.17
CA GLY A 344 -20.82 -10.33 -7.33
C GLY A 344 -20.68 -10.73 -5.86
N ASP A 345 -19.47 -10.57 -5.33
CA ASP A 345 -19.18 -10.71 -3.90
C ASP A 345 -20.10 -9.79 -3.09
N LYS A 346 -20.96 -10.38 -2.26
CA LYS A 346 -21.76 -9.62 -1.30
C LYS A 346 -20.82 -9.02 -0.25
N VAL A 347 -20.95 -7.72 -0.02
CA VAL A 347 -20.28 -6.99 1.06
C VAL A 347 -21.34 -6.69 2.12
N ASP A 348 -21.15 -7.23 3.32
CA ASP A 348 -21.99 -6.91 4.47
C ASP A 348 -21.47 -5.65 5.15
N ILE A 349 -22.33 -4.65 5.31
CA ILE A 349 -22.00 -3.34 5.87
C ILE A 349 -22.74 -3.15 7.18
N GLN A 350 -22.01 -2.90 8.27
CA GLN A 350 -22.60 -2.53 9.56
C GLN A 350 -22.08 -1.15 10.00
N ASP A 351 -22.96 -0.15 9.97
CA ASP A 351 -22.68 1.21 10.46
C ASP A 351 -23.20 1.36 11.89
N ARG A 352 -22.32 1.75 12.81
CA ARG A 352 -22.62 2.03 14.23
C ARG A 352 -22.30 3.48 14.62
N GLY A 353 -22.35 4.41 13.66
CA GLY A 353 -22.20 5.85 13.87
C GLY A 353 -20.76 6.33 13.89
N GLU A 354 -19.97 5.88 14.87
CA GLU A 354 -18.52 6.19 14.96
C GLU A 354 -17.63 5.11 14.33
N GLN A 355 -18.20 3.91 14.16
CA GLN A 355 -17.51 2.73 13.64
C GLN A 355 -18.27 2.17 12.44
N LEU A 356 -17.51 1.78 11.43
CA LEU A 356 -18.02 1.14 10.23
C LEU A 356 -17.30 -0.19 10.07
N GLU A 357 -18.06 -1.27 9.99
CA GLU A 357 -17.54 -2.61 9.74
C GLU A 357 -17.97 -3.06 8.34
N LEU A 358 -17.00 -3.47 7.52
CA LEU A 358 -17.23 -4.03 6.19
C LEU A 358 -16.72 -5.46 6.18
N THR A 359 -17.59 -6.42 5.91
CA THR A 359 -17.21 -7.83 5.78
C THR A 359 -17.40 -8.30 4.34
N ARG A 360 -16.35 -8.88 3.77
CA ARG A 360 -16.37 -9.46 2.42
C ARG A 360 -15.81 -10.88 2.46
N ARG A 361 -16.33 -11.74 1.59
CA ARG A 361 -15.74 -13.06 1.35
C ARG A 361 -14.57 -12.93 0.38
N VAL A 362 -13.40 -13.44 0.76
CA VAL A 362 -12.15 -13.20 0.03
C VAL A 362 -11.58 -14.44 -0.62
N LEU A 363 -11.80 -15.62 -0.02
CA LEU A 363 -11.17 -16.84 -0.49
C LEU A 363 -12.10 -17.65 -1.39
N PRO A 364 -11.76 -17.85 -2.68
CA PRO A 364 -12.27 -19.00 -3.40
C PRO A 364 -11.73 -20.27 -2.71
N VAL A 365 -12.59 -21.27 -2.51
CA VAL A 365 -12.26 -22.53 -1.81
C VAL A 365 -11.41 -23.44 -2.71
N VAL A 366 -10.28 -22.95 -3.21
CA VAL A 366 -9.41 -23.66 -4.16
C VAL A 366 -8.08 -23.93 -3.46
N GLY A 367 -7.75 -25.21 -3.31
CA GLY A 367 -6.57 -25.67 -2.58
C GLY A 367 -6.86 -26.08 -1.13
N ARG A 368 -7.93 -26.86 -0.90
CA ARG A 368 -8.03 -27.65 0.33
C ARG A 368 -6.80 -28.57 0.41
N GLN A 369 -6.17 -28.68 1.58
CA GLN A 369 -5.20 -29.74 1.87
C GLN A 369 -5.89 -31.10 1.65
N ARG A 370 -5.82 -31.64 0.42
CA ARG A 370 -6.37 -32.97 0.10
C ARG A 370 -5.41 -34.07 0.55
N ASP A 371 -4.11 -33.76 0.64
CA ASP A 371 -3.05 -34.70 0.97
C ASP A 371 -2.01 -34.06 1.90
N ALA A 372 -2.43 -33.34 2.93
CA ALA A 372 -1.49 -32.97 3.98
C ALA A 372 -1.00 -34.25 4.62
N ALA A 373 0.25 -34.63 4.30
CA ALA A 373 0.91 -35.75 4.93
C ALA A 373 0.71 -35.63 6.44
N ARG A 374 0.16 -36.69 7.05
CA ARG A 374 -0.01 -36.76 8.51
C ARG A 374 1.26 -36.21 9.17
N PRO A 375 1.15 -35.24 10.10
CA PRO A 375 2.31 -34.75 10.83
C PRO A 375 3.04 -35.95 11.43
N ARG A 376 4.29 -36.18 11.00
CA ARG A 376 5.14 -37.27 11.53
C ARG A 376 5.89 -36.84 12.79
N GLU A 377 5.91 -35.54 13.04
CA GLU A 377 6.68 -34.89 14.10
C GLU A 377 5.74 -34.47 15.23
N SER A 378 6.26 -34.51 16.45
CA SER A 378 5.53 -34.08 17.64
C SER A 378 5.30 -32.57 17.66
N ALA A 379 4.34 -32.13 18.48
CA ALA A 379 4.01 -30.71 18.67
C ALA A 379 5.23 -29.91 19.09
N LEU A 380 6.06 -30.49 19.94
CA LEU A 380 7.25 -29.86 20.50
C LEU A 380 8.34 -29.69 19.44
N GLU A 381 8.54 -30.70 18.58
CA GLU A 381 9.52 -30.63 17.48
C GLU A 381 9.12 -29.58 16.45
N LEU A 382 7.84 -29.55 16.05
CA LEU A 382 7.35 -28.53 15.11
C LEU A 382 7.42 -27.12 15.69
N ALA A 383 7.05 -26.96 16.96
CA ALA A 383 7.21 -25.69 17.67
C ALA A 383 8.68 -25.25 17.74
N SER A 384 9.60 -26.17 18.06
CA SER A 384 11.03 -25.89 18.13
C SER A 384 11.63 -25.49 16.78
N LYS A 385 11.25 -26.18 15.69
CA LYS A 385 11.67 -25.82 14.32
C LYS A 385 11.17 -24.44 13.91
N LEU A 386 9.90 -24.17 14.18
CA LEU A 386 9.29 -22.87 13.86
C LEU A 386 9.96 -21.75 14.66
N TRP A 387 10.27 -22.00 15.94
CA TRP A 387 11.02 -21.07 16.78
C TRP A 387 12.43 -20.80 16.25
N ALA A 388 13.19 -21.85 15.92
CA ALA A 388 14.53 -21.73 15.36
C ALA A 388 14.53 -20.93 14.05
N ARG A 389 13.56 -21.20 13.16
CA ARG A 389 13.42 -20.47 11.90
C ARG A 389 12.99 -19.01 12.10
N ALA A 390 12.14 -18.74 13.09
CA ALA A 390 11.80 -17.36 13.45
C ALA A 390 13.03 -16.58 13.98
N GLN A 391 13.88 -17.22 14.79
CA GLN A 391 15.14 -16.63 15.25
C GLN A 391 16.12 -16.36 14.10
N GLU A 392 16.25 -17.28 13.14
CA GLU A 392 17.10 -17.10 11.96
C GLU A 392 16.67 -15.88 11.11
N LEU A 393 15.36 -15.61 11.05
CA LEU A 393 14.78 -14.52 10.27
C LEU A 393 14.58 -13.21 11.08
N ASP A 394 15.08 -13.16 12.32
CA ASP A 394 14.87 -12.05 13.26
C ASP A 394 13.39 -11.67 13.42
N GLN A 395 12.52 -12.69 13.53
CA GLN A 395 11.08 -12.55 13.63
C GLN A 395 10.61 -12.78 15.09
N PRO A 396 9.86 -11.84 15.69
CA PRO A 396 9.25 -12.07 17.00
C PRO A 396 8.13 -13.10 16.89
N LEU A 397 8.28 -14.22 17.59
CA LEU A 397 7.29 -15.30 17.69
C LEU A 397 7.04 -15.61 19.17
N ASP A 398 5.79 -15.88 19.54
CA ASP A 398 5.42 -16.40 20.86
C ASP A 398 4.66 -17.72 20.69
N LEU A 399 5.13 -18.77 21.35
CA LEU A 399 4.52 -20.09 21.30
C LEU A 399 4.00 -20.43 22.69
N SER A 400 2.69 -20.27 22.87
CA SER A 400 2.02 -20.61 24.14
C SER A 400 1.84 -22.12 24.31
N ALA A 401 1.65 -22.56 25.55
CA ALA A 401 1.64 -23.96 25.96
C ALA A 401 0.72 -24.88 25.14
N VAL A 402 1.16 -26.13 24.98
CA VAL A 402 0.44 -27.21 24.29
C VAL A 402 -0.92 -27.44 24.95
N GLN A 403 -2.00 -27.37 24.18
CA GLN A 403 -3.35 -27.72 24.65
C GLN A 403 -3.72 -29.10 24.11
N ARG A 404 -4.06 -30.02 25.01
CA ARG A 404 -4.60 -31.33 24.64
C ARG A 404 -6.11 -31.23 24.62
N THR A 405 -6.73 -31.57 23.49
CA THR A 405 -8.17 -31.83 23.47
C THR A 405 -8.39 -33.09 24.32
N PRO A 406 -9.22 -33.06 25.38
CA PRO A 406 -9.46 -34.26 26.18
C PRO A 406 -10.01 -35.36 25.27
N ALA A 407 -9.41 -36.55 25.34
CA ALA A 407 -9.91 -37.71 24.62
C ALA A 407 -11.39 -37.92 25.01
N PRO A 408 -12.29 -38.21 24.05
CA PRO A 408 -13.68 -38.48 24.38
C PRO A 408 -13.74 -39.62 25.40
N SER A 409 -14.22 -39.32 26.60
CA SER A 409 -14.37 -40.28 27.68
C SER A 409 -15.51 -41.23 27.33
N GLU A 410 -15.24 -42.30 26.57
CA GLU A 410 -15.89 -43.62 26.60
C GLU A 410 -15.71 -44.39 25.27
N ARG A 411 -14.85 -45.41 25.32
CA ARG A 411 -14.99 -46.79 24.76
C ARG A 411 -15.59 -47.03 23.37
N LYS A 412 -15.70 -46.06 22.46
CA LYS A 412 -15.86 -46.33 21.02
C LYS A 412 -14.54 -46.08 20.31
N PRO A 413 -14.13 -46.93 19.35
CA PRO A 413 -12.98 -46.65 18.48
C PRO A 413 -13.29 -45.41 17.64
N GLY A 414 -13.00 -44.25 18.21
CA GLY A 414 -13.05 -42.95 17.56
C GLY A 414 -11.72 -42.68 16.84
N PRO A 415 -11.67 -41.61 16.03
CA PRO A 415 -10.42 -41.13 15.47
C PRO A 415 -9.42 -40.83 16.60
N PRO A 416 -8.10 -40.99 16.34
CA PRO A 416 -7.08 -40.70 17.34
C PRO A 416 -7.27 -39.30 17.93
N SER A 417 -7.02 -39.16 19.24
CA SER A 417 -6.98 -37.85 19.88
C SER A 417 -5.97 -36.97 19.16
N VAL A 418 -6.41 -35.77 18.74
CA VAL A 418 -5.53 -34.80 18.10
C VAL A 418 -5.14 -33.77 19.14
N ALA A 419 -3.85 -33.70 19.46
CA ALA A 419 -3.29 -32.61 20.26
C ALA A 419 -2.95 -31.43 19.34
N TYR A 420 -2.96 -30.21 19.88
CA TYR A 420 -2.52 -29.05 19.11
C TYR A 420 -1.75 -28.04 19.96
N VAL A 421 -0.88 -27.28 19.31
CA VAL A 421 -0.21 -26.12 19.91
C VAL A 421 -0.88 -24.86 19.41
N THR A 422 -1.17 -23.93 20.31
CA THR A 422 -1.69 -22.61 19.92
C THR A 422 -0.53 -21.70 19.57
N LEU A 423 -0.55 -21.16 18.36
CA LEU A 423 0.42 -20.20 17.84
C LEU A 423 -0.15 -18.78 17.94
N SER A 424 0.63 -17.85 18.48
CA SER A 424 0.29 -16.43 18.49
C SER A 424 1.54 -15.61 18.13
N ALA A 425 1.53 -14.91 17.00
CA ALA A 425 2.66 -14.08 16.60
C ALA A 425 2.22 -12.63 16.42
N VAL A 426 3.01 -11.69 16.92
CA VAL A 426 2.83 -10.25 16.66
C VAL A 426 4.03 -9.78 15.85
N SER A 427 3.79 -9.22 14.69
CA SER A 427 4.85 -8.85 13.76
C SER A 427 4.61 -7.49 13.14
N ARG A 428 5.70 -6.75 12.94
CA ARG A 428 5.72 -5.57 12.06
C ARG A 428 5.85 -5.94 10.59
N PHE A 429 6.12 -7.21 10.30
CA PHE A 429 6.35 -7.72 8.95
C PHE A 429 5.03 -8.23 8.35
N TRP A 430 4.99 -8.25 7.01
CA TRP A 430 3.79 -8.58 6.24
C TRP A 430 3.50 -10.09 6.21
N PRO A 431 2.24 -10.49 5.91
CA PRO A 431 1.85 -11.89 5.79
C PRO A 431 2.75 -12.72 4.86
N GLU A 432 3.27 -12.17 3.76
CA GLU A 432 4.21 -12.87 2.87
C GLU A 432 5.49 -13.33 3.58
N THR A 433 6.05 -12.48 4.44
CA THR A 433 7.25 -12.83 5.23
C THR A 433 6.97 -14.04 6.12
N TRP A 434 5.78 -14.10 6.71
CA TRP A 434 5.33 -15.23 7.52
C TRP A 434 4.93 -16.44 6.70
N ALA A 435 4.45 -16.25 5.47
CA ALA A 435 4.08 -17.35 4.57
C ALA A 435 5.29 -18.25 4.29
N GLN A 436 6.48 -17.68 4.12
CA GLN A 436 7.72 -18.45 3.95
C GLN A 436 8.09 -19.24 5.21
N LEU A 437 7.96 -18.61 6.38
CA LEU A 437 8.20 -19.25 7.68
C LEU A 437 7.20 -20.41 7.93
N PHE A 438 5.95 -20.25 7.51
CA PHE A 438 4.86 -21.20 7.72
C PHE A 438 4.80 -22.32 6.67
N ALA A 439 5.40 -22.13 5.50
CA ALA A 439 5.41 -23.14 4.42
C ALA A 439 6.09 -24.46 4.85
N GLY A 440 7.03 -24.41 5.80
CA GLY A 440 7.75 -25.57 6.30
C GLY A 440 7.09 -26.32 7.48
N VAL A 441 5.92 -25.89 7.97
CA VAL A 441 5.30 -26.46 9.17
C VAL A 441 4.07 -27.28 8.83
N PRO A 442 4.19 -28.60 8.65
CA PRO A 442 3.03 -29.46 8.40
C PRO A 442 2.05 -29.40 9.57
N GLY A 443 0.75 -29.39 9.26
CA GLY A 443 -0.31 -29.32 10.27
C GLY A 443 -0.57 -27.92 10.86
N LEU A 444 0.15 -26.88 10.43
CA LEU A 444 -0.15 -25.49 10.80
C LEU A 444 -1.37 -24.98 10.05
N VAL A 445 -2.36 -24.53 10.82
CA VAL A 445 -3.56 -23.84 10.32
C VAL A 445 -3.58 -22.45 10.93
N VAL A 446 -3.44 -21.42 10.09
CA VAL A 446 -3.66 -20.02 10.49
C VAL A 446 -5.16 -19.78 10.52
N GLN A 447 -5.70 -19.48 11.70
CA GLN A 447 -7.13 -19.25 11.91
C GLN A 447 -7.49 -17.78 11.70
N GLU A 448 -6.58 -16.89 12.10
CA GLU A 448 -6.78 -15.44 12.05
C GLU A 448 -5.47 -14.73 11.72
N ALA A 449 -5.55 -13.73 10.84
CA ALA A 449 -4.51 -12.73 10.61
C ALA A 449 -5.14 -11.34 10.74
N ARG A 450 -4.64 -10.53 11.67
CA ARG A 450 -5.24 -9.27 12.08
C ARG A 450 -4.23 -8.13 12.07
N LEU A 451 -4.40 -7.16 11.17
CA LEU A 451 -3.65 -5.91 11.16
C LEU A 451 -4.31 -4.91 12.13
N ALA A 452 -3.61 -4.54 13.20
CA ALA A 452 -4.07 -3.55 14.17
C ALA A 452 -2.89 -2.68 14.63
N GLY A 453 -3.05 -1.35 14.61
CA GLY A 453 -2.01 -0.43 15.06
C GLY A 453 -0.70 -0.49 14.24
N GLY A 454 -0.77 -0.94 12.98
CA GLY A 454 0.40 -1.12 12.12
C GLY A 454 1.19 -2.41 12.38
N GLN A 455 0.65 -3.33 13.18
CA GLN A 455 1.23 -4.64 13.44
C GLN A 455 0.24 -5.75 13.06
N TRP A 456 0.77 -6.83 12.49
CA TRP A 456 0.04 -8.05 12.20
C TRP A 456 0.04 -8.97 13.42
N ASN A 457 -1.14 -9.48 13.75
CA ASN A 457 -1.35 -10.47 14.81
C ASN A 457 -1.87 -11.75 14.16
N TYR A 458 -1.10 -12.82 14.24
CA TYR A 458 -1.45 -14.12 13.71
C TYR A 458 -1.89 -15.03 14.84
N LYS A 459 -2.98 -15.75 14.65
CA LYS A 459 -3.41 -16.85 15.52
C LYS A 459 -3.59 -18.11 14.71
N GLY A 460 -3.02 -19.20 15.20
CA GLY A 460 -3.10 -20.48 14.53
C GLY A 460 -3.05 -21.66 15.49
N ARG A 461 -3.19 -22.85 14.91
CA ARG A 461 -3.00 -24.13 15.60
C ARG A 461 -2.07 -25.01 14.79
N ILE A 462 -1.15 -25.67 15.47
CA ILE A 462 -0.31 -26.73 14.89
C ILE A 462 -0.88 -28.05 15.39
N TYR A 463 -1.54 -28.80 14.52
CA TYR A 463 -2.11 -30.10 14.87
C TYR A 463 -1.05 -31.18 14.83
N VAL A 464 -1.02 -32.05 15.85
CA VAL A 464 -0.14 -33.21 15.92
C VAL A 464 -0.88 -34.48 16.29
N LEU A 465 -0.32 -35.61 15.91
CA LEU A 465 -0.79 -36.92 16.36
C LEU A 465 -0.24 -37.17 17.77
N ASP A 466 -1.12 -37.55 18.68
CA ASP A 466 -0.75 -38.09 19.99
C ASP A 466 -0.35 -39.56 19.86
#